data_AF-A0A961DKM5-F1
#
_entry.id   AF-A0A961DKM5-F1
#
_cell.length_a   1.000
_cell.length_b   1.000
_cell.length_c   1.000
_cell.angle_alpha   90.00
_cell.angle_beta   90.00
_cell.angle_gamma   90.00
#
_symmetry.space_group_name_H-M   'P 1'
#
loop_
_entity.id
_entity.type
_entity.pdbx_description
1 polymer ?
#
loop_
_entity_poly.entity_id
_entity_poly.type
_entity_poly.pdbx_seq_one_letter_code
_entity_poly.pdbx_strand_id
1 'polypeptide(L)'
;MRILAGLRTRLFLICWLGFSLHFSTNVVREHYPAFTLIDQGNFQLDEYLGFHADIFEHTDGHAYIGNQVAGSLPAVPALLIFDPLLDRLEEYSKRKITESTTPVATHYDTEYPNRGGFLKLVTERGLDLRFGAATVITSVFCMAPLAAWLVLMLFMVLRRRGVSEARSVTLALLFAFATPVLYRASHLNHNLFLTMTVFGSFLAVWAQDDAARAIPLKRRLLGGFLAGWSLALDYAGVVPLLLIYGYLIASRWRTAGGKTAILESIPFILGAVPPVAFLCWTQWWMYGDPFLPGQFHMPDQNIYVGRGMRGFGMPDL
;
A
#
# COMPACT_ATOMS: atom_id res chain seq x y z
N MET A 1 25.77 9.40 19.45
CA MET A 1 25.95 7.92 19.43
C MET A 1 25.04 7.12 20.38
N ARG A 2 24.41 7.70 21.43
CA ARG A 2 23.48 6.95 22.32
C ARG A 2 22.21 6.40 21.65
N ILE A 3 21.73 7.01 20.57
CA ILE A 3 20.50 6.58 19.85
C ILE A 3 20.67 5.19 19.21
N LEU A 4 21.89 4.83 18.80
CA LEU A 4 22.21 3.52 18.21
C LEU A 4 22.41 2.41 19.25
N ALA A 5 22.38 2.72 20.55
CA ALA A 5 22.58 1.73 21.61
C ALA A 5 21.31 0.87 21.85
N GLY A 6 20.13 1.38 21.50
CA GLY A 6 18.87 0.68 21.72
C GLY A 6 18.67 -0.48 20.76
N LEU A 7 18.38 -1.68 21.28
CA LEU A 7 18.10 -2.87 20.46
C LEU A 7 16.98 -2.63 19.45
N ARG A 8 15.92 -1.91 19.84
CA ARG A 8 14.79 -1.58 18.96
C ARG A 8 15.24 -0.75 17.75
N THR A 9 16.05 0.28 17.99
CA THR A 9 16.60 1.14 16.94
C THR A 9 17.51 0.33 16.01
N ARG A 10 18.38 -0.52 16.57
CA ARG A 10 19.26 -1.38 15.77
C ARG A 10 18.46 -2.34 14.89
N LEU A 11 17.45 -3.01 15.45
CA LEU A 11 16.60 -3.92 14.69
C LEU A 11 15.89 -3.20 13.53
N PHE A 12 15.31 -2.03 13.81
CA PHE A 12 14.68 -1.21 12.78
C PHE A 12 15.66 -0.82 11.68
N LEU A 13 16.83 -0.28 12.04
CA LEU A 13 17.85 0.16 11.07
C LEU A 13 18.40 -0.99 10.24
N ILE A 14 18.67 -2.15 10.84
CA ILE A 14 19.13 -3.34 10.13
C ILE A 14 18.09 -3.79 9.10
N CYS A 15 16.81 -3.86 9.49
CA CYS A 15 15.74 -4.25 8.57
C CYS A 15 15.55 -3.21 7.47
N TRP A 16 15.55 -1.92 7.82
CA TRP A 16 15.42 -0.85 6.85
C TRP A 16 16.55 -0.88 5.82
N LEU A 17 17.81 -0.97 6.25
CA LEU A 17 18.95 -1.08 5.34
C LEU A 17 18.87 -2.35 4.48
N GLY A 18 18.53 -3.49 5.09
CA GLY A 18 18.38 -4.75 4.37
C GLY A 18 17.31 -4.71 3.28
N PHE A 19 16.14 -4.13 3.59
CA PHE A 19 15.06 -3.96 2.61
C PHE A 19 15.42 -2.92 1.53
N SER A 20 16.07 -1.81 1.91
CA SER A 20 16.51 -0.78 0.97
C SER A 20 17.53 -1.31 -0.05
N LEU A 21 18.42 -2.23 0.36
CA LEU A 21 19.38 -2.87 -0.55
C LEU A 21 18.72 -3.83 -1.55
N HIS A 22 17.48 -4.24 -1.29
CA HIS A 22 16.72 -5.16 -2.14
C HIS A 22 15.67 -4.43 -2.99
N PHE A 23 15.82 -3.12 -3.24
CA PHE A 23 14.86 -2.38 -4.07
C PHE A 23 14.76 -2.94 -5.50
N SER A 24 13.62 -2.71 -6.13
CA SER A 24 13.32 -3.08 -7.51
C SER A 24 12.96 -1.83 -8.29
N THR A 25 13.39 -1.76 -9.55
CA THR A 25 13.07 -0.66 -10.47
C THR A 25 11.72 -0.84 -11.18
N ASN A 26 10.84 -1.68 -10.64
CA ASN A 26 9.53 -1.95 -11.21
C ASN A 26 8.55 -0.83 -10.86
N VAL A 27 8.15 -0.06 -11.86
CA VAL A 27 7.02 0.87 -11.74
C VAL A 27 5.74 0.04 -11.72
N VAL A 28 5.05 0.08 -10.58
CA VAL A 28 3.74 -0.54 -10.40
C VAL A 28 2.63 0.48 -10.53
N ARG A 29 1.41 -0.01 -10.78
CA ARG A 29 0.18 0.78 -10.90
C ARG A 29 -0.04 1.83 -9.80
N GLU A 30 0.40 1.58 -8.56
CA GLU A 30 0.25 2.55 -7.47
C GLU A 30 1.12 3.80 -7.63
N HIS A 31 2.12 3.81 -8.53
CA HIS A 31 2.93 5.01 -8.80
C HIS A 31 2.17 6.07 -9.60
N TYR A 32 1.36 5.68 -10.59
CA TYR A 32 0.73 6.65 -11.50
C TYR A 32 -0.21 7.63 -10.77
N PRO A 33 -1.11 7.19 -9.87
CA PRO A 33 -1.94 8.12 -9.10
C PRO A 33 -1.10 8.97 -8.13
N ALA A 34 0.05 8.47 -7.68
CA ALA A 34 0.95 9.28 -6.84
C ALA A 34 1.63 10.38 -7.65
N PHE A 35 2.01 10.11 -8.90
CA PHE A 35 2.57 11.11 -9.82
C PHE A 35 1.54 12.21 -10.13
N THR A 36 0.33 11.84 -10.56
CA THR A 36 -0.69 12.84 -10.93
C THR A 36 -1.21 13.63 -9.73
N LEU A 37 -1.22 13.05 -8.54
CA LEU A 37 -1.50 13.81 -7.32
C LEU A 37 -0.46 14.89 -7.04
N ILE A 38 0.81 14.63 -7.35
CA ILE A 38 1.91 15.60 -7.17
C ILE A 38 1.84 16.66 -8.27
N ASP A 39 1.71 16.21 -9.52
CA ASP A 39 1.81 17.07 -10.70
C ASP A 39 0.54 17.92 -10.89
N GLN A 40 -0.65 17.37 -10.59
CA GLN A 40 -1.94 17.97 -10.94
C GLN A 40 -2.94 18.06 -9.77
N GLY A 41 -2.65 17.42 -8.63
CA GLY A 41 -3.55 17.41 -7.48
C GLY A 41 -4.82 16.56 -7.68
N ASN A 42 -4.83 15.64 -8.64
CA ASN A 42 -5.98 14.81 -8.98
C ASN A 42 -5.59 13.36 -9.35
N PHE A 43 -6.57 12.50 -9.66
CA PHE A 43 -6.36 11.09 -10.04
C PHE A 43 -6.58 10.80 -11.53
N GLN A 44 -6.64 11.81 -12.40
CA GLN A 44 -6.71 11.63 -13.86
C GLN A 44 -5.33 11.23 -14.39
N LEU A 45 -5.29 10.23 -15.25
CA LEU A 45 -4.07 9.60 -15.77
C LEU A 45 -3.93 9.74 -17.28
N ASP A 46 -4.48 10.80 -17.86
CA ASP A 46 -4.53 11.03 -19.31
C ASP A 46 -3.15 10.92 -19.97
N GLU A 47 -2.11 11.46 -19.30
CA GLU A 47 -0.72 11.42 -19.76
C GLU A 47 -0.08 10.02 -19.71
N TYR A 48 -0.62 9.13 -18.88
CA TYR A 48 -0.12 7.78 -18.65
C TYR A 48 -0.97 6.72 -19.36
N LEU A 49 -1.92 7.10 -20.21
CA LEU A 49 -2.69 6.16 -21.00
C LEU A 49 -1.75 5.28 -21.85
N GLY A 50 -1.87 3.96 -21.70
CA GLY A 50 -1.01 2.96 -22.36
C GLY A 50 0.28 2.60 -21.61
N PHE A 51 0.58 3.21 -20.47
CA PHE A 51 1.77 2.87 -19.66
C PHE A 51 1.57 1.62 -18.80
N HIS A 52 0.33 1.33 -18.42
CA HIS A 52 -0.02 0.13 -17.65
C HIS A 52 -1.36 -0.40 -18.13
N ALA A 53 -1.54 -1.72 -18.10
CA ALA A 53 -2.80 -2.36 -18.45
C ALA A 53 -3.96 -1.95 -17.52
N ASP A 54 -3.66 -1.43 -16.33
CA ASP A 54 -4.70 -1.06 -15.36
C ASP A 54 -5.21 0.37 -15.63
N ILE A 55 -4.58 1.12 -16.54
CA ILE A 55 -5.00 2.47 -16.92
C ILE A 55 -5.90 2.34 -18.14
N PHE A 56 -7.11 2.90 -18.04
CA PHE A 56 -8.11 2.82 -19.09
C PHE A 56 -8.85 4.14 -19.23
N GLU A 57 -9.32 4.43 -20.45
CA GLU A 57 -10.19 5.56 -20.73
C GLU A 57 -11.62 5.23 -20.25
N HIS A 58 -12.20 6.14 -19.47
CA HIS A 58 -13.57 6.06 -18.97
C HIS A 58 -14.53 6.82 -19.89
N THR A 59 -15.83 6.68 -19.64
CA THR A 59 -16.89 7.21 -20.52
C THR A 59 -16.96 8.73 -20.59
N ASP A 60 -16.29 9.43 -19.68
CA ASP A 60 -16.16 10.89 -19.65
C ASP A 60 -14.97 11.41 -20.48
N GLY A 61 -14.19 10.53 -21.12
CA GLY A 61 -13.04 10.88 -21.94
C GLY A 61 -11.73 11.06 -21.18
N HIS A 62 -11.71 10.78 -19.87
CA HIS A 62 -10.51 10.80 -19.04
C HIS A 62 -10.01 9.37 -18.74
N ALA A 63 -8.72 9.24 -18.48
CA ALA A 63 -8.09 7.98 -18.10
C ALA A 63 -7.96 7.85 -16.58
N TYR A 64 -8.22 6.65 -16.06
CA TYR A 64 -8.19 6.34 -14.64
C TYR A 64 -7.54 4.98 -14.38
N ILE A 65 -7.10 4.73 -13.15
CA ILE A 65 -6.50 3.44 -12.74
C ILE A 65 -7.54 2.50 -12.15
N GLY A 66 -7.59 1.26 -12.62
CA GLY A 66 -8.56 0.27 -12.15
C GLY A 66 -8.41 -0.14 -10.69
N ASN A 67 -7.28 0.12 -10.02
CA ASN A 67 -7.09 -0.22 -8.60
C ASN A 67 -7.55 0.92 -7.66
N GLN A 68 -7.63 0.62 -6.36
CA GLN A 68 -7.96 1.64 -5.37
C GLN A 68 -6.75 2.54 -5.10
N VAL A 69 -6.97 3.86 -5.13
CA VAL A 69 -5.90 4.87 -5.06
C VAL A 69 -5.35 5.08 -3.64
N ALA A 70 -5.94 4.50 -2.60
CA ALA A 70 -5.41 4.64 -1.23
C ALA A 70 -4.00 4.03 -1.09
N GLY A 71 -3.65 3.05 -1.94
CA GLY A 71 -2.31 2.46 -1.98
C GLY A 71 -1.23 3.40 -2.50
N SER A 72 -1.61 4.44 -3.25
CA SER A 72 -0.72 5.47 -3.79
C SER A 72 -0.39 6.57 -2.78
N LEU A 73 -1.32 6.87 -1.87
CA LEU A 73 -1.17 7.97 -0.91
C LEU A 73 0.09 7.88 -0.02
N PRO A 74 0.50 6.70 0.50
CA PRO A 74 1.71 6.60 1.31
C PRO A 74 3.00 6.95 0.54
N ALA A 75 2.99 6.86 -0.79
CA ALA A 75 4.15 7.19 -1.63
C ALA A 75 4.30 8.70 -1.85
N VAL A 76 3.19 9.45 -1.82
CA VAL A 76 3.15 10.88 -2.15
C VAL A 76 4.14 11.71 -1.31
N PRO A 77 4.23 11.57 0.04
CA PRO A 77 5.17 12.38 0.81
C PRO A 77 6.62 12.17 0.40
N ALA A 78 7.03 10.92 0.13
CA ALA A 78 8.39 10.64 -0.29
C ALA A 78 8.66 11.21 -1.68
N LEU A 79 7.77 10.97 -2.64
CA LEU A 79 7.93 11.48 -4.00
C LEU A 79 7.93 13.01 -4.05
N LEU A 80 7.02 13.67 -3.33
CA LEU A 80 6.93 15.14 -3.27
C LEU A 80 8.21 15.78 -2.71
N ILE A 81 8.83 15.18 -1.70
CA ILE A 81 10.11 15.67 -1.12
C ILE A 81 11.23 15.62 -2.18
N PHE A 82 11.22 14.61 -3.04
CA PHE A 82 12.25 14.39 -4.06
C PHE A 82 11.84 14.86 -5.46
N ASP A 83 10.69 15.52 -5.61
CA ASP A 83 10.16 15.96 -6.90
C ASP A 83 11.14 16.85 -7.68
N PRO A 84 11.84 17.83 -7.07
CA PRO A 84 12.85 18.62 -7.79
C PRO A 84 14.04 17.80 -8.34
N LEU A 85 14.34 16.64 -7.73
CA LEU A 85 15.34 15.72 -8.27
C LEU A 85 14.77 14.92 -9.44
N LEU A 86 13.51 14.48 -9.33
CA LEU A 86 12.80 13.75 -10.38
C LEU A 86 12.67 14.60 -11.65
N ASP A 87 12.31 15.87 -11.52
CA ASP A 87 12.23 16.82 -12.63
C ASP A 87 13.57 16.97 -13.35
N ARG A 88 14.66 17.14 -12.61
CA ARG A 88 16.01 17.26 -13.20
C ARG A 88 16.44 16.01 -13.96
N LEU A 89 16.04 14.82 -13.46
CA LEU A 89 16.34 13.56 -14.12
C LEU A 89 15.54 13.41 -15.41
N GLU A 90 14.28 13.82 -15.40
CA GLU A 90 13.43 13.87 -16.59
C GLU A 90 13.96 14.84 -17.64
N GLU A 91 14.27 16.08 -17.25
CA GLU A 91 14.87 17.09 -18.13
C GLU A 91 16.17 16.60 -18.75
N TYR A 92 17.01 15.91 -17.96
CA TYR A 92 18.24 15.31 -18.44
C TYR A 92 17.97 14.24 -19.52
N SER A 93 17.04 13.31 -19.25
CA SER A 93 16.67 12.27 -20.23
C SER A 93 16.09 12.86 -21.52
N LYS A 94 15.15 13.82 -21.41
CA LYS A 94 14.54 14.51 -22.56
C LYS A 94 15.58 15.27 -23.39
N ARG A 95 16.52 15.96 -22.75
CA ARG A 95 17.62 16.65 -23.43
C ARG A 95 18.51 15.66 -24.18
N LYS A 96 18.90 14.55 -23.54
CA LYS A 96 19.74 13.51 -24.15
C LYS A 96 19.09 12.88 -25.38
N ILE A 97 17.77 12.70 -25.37
CA ILE A 97 17.02 12.19 -26.53
C ILE A 97 17.06 13.20 -27.67
N THR A 98 16.87 14.48 -27.38
CA THR A 98 16.88 15.55 -28.39
C THR A 98 18.26 15.75 -29.02
N GLU A 99 19.33 15.59 -28.23
CA GLU A 99 20.72 15.72 -28.68
C GLU A 99 21.26 14.47 -29.38
N SER A 100 20.63 13.30 -29.18
CA SER A 100 21.09 12.04 -29.76
C SER A 100 20.65 11.91 -31.22
N THR A 101 21.63 11.83 -32.13
CA THR A 101 21.39 11.47 -33.54
C THR A 101 21.21 9.97 -33.76
N THR A 102 21.47 9.15 -32.74
CA THR A 102 21.37 7.70 -32.80
C THR A 102 20.11 7.24 -32.06
N PRO A 103 19.32 6.28 -32.61
CA PRO A 103 18.19 5.70 -31.91
C PRO A 103 18.63 5.18 -30.54
N VAL A 104 17.85 5.47 -29.50
CA VAL A 104 18.16 4.99 -28.15
C VAL A 104 18.13 3.46 -28.16
N ALA A 105 19.24 2.83 -27.77
CA ALA A 105 19.31 1.38 -27.70
C ALA A 105 18.42 0.88 -26.54
N THR A 106 17.20 0.46 -26.85
CA THR A 106 16.21 -0.05 -25.88
C THR A 106 16.25 -1.57 -25.75
N HIS A 107 17.42 -2.19 -25.93
CA HIS A 107 17.52 -3.64 -25.75
C HIS A 107 17.56 -3.97 -24.25
N TYR A 108 16.43 -4.48 -23.75
CA TYR A 108 16.29 -4.99 -22.40
C TYR A 108 16.29 -6.52 -22.46
N ASP A 109 17.32 -7.14 -21.88
CA ASP A 109 17.41 -8.59 -21.80
C ASP A 109 16.41 -9.10 -20.75
N THR A 110 15.26 -9.59 -21.23
CA THR A 110 14.20 -10.10 -20.36
C THR A 110 13.37 -11.16 -21.07
N GLU A 111 12.95 -12.17 -20.32
CA GLU A 111 11.95 -13.15 -20.77
C GLU A 111 10.52 -12.57 -20.84
N TYR A 112 10.29 -11.39 -20.24
CA TYR A 112 8.96 -10.77 -20.15
C TYR A 112 8.78 -9.65 -21.18
N PRO A 113 8.08 -9.87 -22.31
CA PRO A 113 7.99 -8.90 -23.40
C PRO A 113 7.39 -7.56 -22.97
N ASN A 114 6.44 -7.57 -22.03
CA ASN A 114 5.82 -6.34 -21.50
C ASN A 114 6.83 -5.42 -20.79
N ARG A 115 7.87 -5.98 -20.15
CA ARG A 115 8.92 -5.18 -19.50
C ARG A 115 9.81 -4.49 -20.53
N GLY A 116 10.14 -5.19 -21.61
CA GLY A 116 10.87 -4.61 -22.74
C GLY A 116 10.08 -3.51 -23.44
N GLY A 117 8.78 -3.75 -23.69
CA GLY A 117 7.88 -2.75 -24.25
C GLY A 117 7.72 -1.52 -23.36
N PHE A 118 7.56 -1.72 -22.05
CA PHE A 118 7.49 -0.62 -21.08
C PHE A 118 8.79 0.18 -21.03
N LEU A 119 9.96 -0.47 -20.93
CA LEU A 119 11.25 0.24 -20.91
C LEU A 119 11.42 1.08 -22.18
N LYS A 120 11.08 0.52 -23.34
CA LYS A 120 11.11 1.24 -24.61
C LYS A 120 10.21 2.47 -24.56
N LEU A 121 8.95 2.31 -24.14
CA LEU A 121 7.98 3.40 -24.03
C LEU A 121 8.48 4.54 -23.13
N VAL A 122 8.93 4.24 -21.91
CA VAL A 122 9.39 5.28 -20.98
C VAL A 122 10.68 5.93 -21.44
N THR A 123 11.56 5.18 -22.11
CA THR A 123 12.80 5.71 -22.68
C THR A 123 12.50 6.66 -23.85
N GLU A 124 11.61 6.29 -24.76
CA GLU A 124 11.20 7.15 -25.88
C GLU A 124 10.51 8.45 -25.41
N ARG A 125 9.84 8.40 -24.24
CA ARG A 125 9.20 9.55 -23.59
C ARG A 125 10.16 10.38 -22.72
N GLY A 126 11.39 9.92 -22.49
CA GLY A 126 12.36 10.57 -21.59
C GLY A 126 12.00 10.48 -20.12
N LEU A 127 11.21 9.47 -19.72
CA LEU A 127 10.73 9.23 -18.36
C LEU A 127 11.50 8.13 -17.63
N ASP A 128 12.42 7.45 -18.29
CA ASP A 128 13.20 6.31 -17.79
C ASP A 128 13.89 6.59 -16.44
N LEU A 129 14.62 7.71 -16.34
CA LEU A 129 15.32 8.08 -15.11
C LEU A 129 14.38 8.59 -14.01
N ARG A 130 13.33 9.35 -14.36
CA ARG A 130 12.30 9.78 -13.39
C ARG A 130 11.63 8.57 -12.77
N PHE A 131 11.17 7.64 -13.60
CA PHE A 131 10.48 6.45 -13.16
C PHE A 131 11.41 5.52 -12.37
N GLY A 132 12.64 5.30 -12.85
CA GLY A 132 13.65 4.54 -12.12
C GLY A 132 13.95 5.15 -10.74
N ALA A 133 14.19 6.45 -10.66
CA ALA A 133 14.44 7.12 -9.39
C ALA A 133 13.22 7.10 -8.46
N ALA A 134 12.01 7.30 -8.99
CA ALA A 134 10.78 7.21 -8.22
C ALA A 134 10.63 5.85 -7.53
N THR A 135 10.92 4.74 -8.23
CA THR A 135 10.87 3.40 -7.64
C THR A 135 11.91 3.19 -6.52
N VAL A 136 13.11 3.76 -6.66
CA VAL A 136 14.12 3.76 -5.59
C VAL A 136 13.63 4.55 -4.39
N ILE A 137 13.09 5.76 -4.62
CA ILE A 137 12.60 6.66 -3.58
C ILE A 137 11.46 6.00 -2.80
N THR A 138 10.45 5.45 -3.48
CA THR A 138 9.32 4.79 -2.82
C THR A 138 9.75 3.54 -2.08
N SER A 139 10.69 2.76 -2.63
CA SER A 139 11.21 1.57 -1.96
C SER A 139 11.99 1.93 -0.69
N VAL A 140 12.96 2.85 -0.79
CA VAL A 140 13.88 3.20 0.29
C VAL A 140 13.23 4.07 1.37
N PHE A 141 12.36 5.01 0.99
CA PHE A 141 11.80 6.01 1.91
C PHE A 141 10.33 5.80 2.27
N CYS A 142 9.63 4.87 1.63
CA CYS A 142 8.26 4.49 2.01
C CYS A 142 8.18 3.01 2.42
N MET A 143 8.44 2.07 1.51
CA MET A 143 8.17 0.65 1.74
C MET A 143 9.12 0.01 2.75
N ALA A 144 10.43 0.18 2.58
CA ALA A 144 11.44 -0.37 3.46
C ALA A 144 11.30 0.09 4.93
N PRO A 145 11.09 1.40 5.25
CA PRO A 145 10.90 1.82 6.63
C PRO A 145 9.57 1.33 7.21
N LEU A 146 8.51 1.25 6.40
CA LEU A 146 7.23 0.68 6.84
C LEU A 146 7.36 -0.83 7.14
N ALA A 147 8.02 -1.59 6.27
CA ALA A 147 8.32 -3.00 6.49
C ALA A 147 9.19 -3.20 7.75
N ALA A 148 10.22 -2.37 7.94
CA ALA A 148 11.05 -2.41 9.14
C ALA A 148 10.25 -2.09 10.42
N TRP A 149 9.29 -1.17 10.33
CA TRP A 149 8.36 -0.87 11.41
C TRP A 149 7.46 -2.07 11.73
N LEU A 150 6.93 -2.77 10.73
CA LEU A 150 6.16 -4.00 10.91
C LEU A 150 6.95 -5.07 11.67
N VAL A 151 8.23 -5.27 11.30
CA VAL A 151 9.15 -6.19 12.00
C VAL A 151 9.34 -5.76 13.46
N LEU A 152 9.54 -4.47 13.70
CA LEU A 152 9.66 -3.93 15.05
C LEU A 152 8.38 -4.12 15.88
N MET A 153 7.21 -3.95 15.28
CA MET A 153 5.92 -4.22 15.92
C MET A 153 5.80 -5.68 16.34
N LEU A 154 6.16 -6.62 15.46
CA LEU A 154 6.19 -8.05 15.79
C LEU A 154 7.14 -8.34 16.95
N PHE A 155 8.36 -7.80 16.92
CA PHE A 155 9.32 -7.91 18.02
C PHE A 155 8.73 -7.41 19.35
N MET A 156 8.11 -6.23 19.35
CA MET A 156 7.49 -5.67 20.55
C MET A 156 6.35 -6.53 21.08
N VAL A 157 5.54 -7.11 20.18
CA VAL A 157 4.48 -8.05 20.53
C VAL A 157 5.04 -9.30 21.18
N LEU A 158 6.08 -9.91 20.61
CA LEU A 158 6.75 -11.09 21.17
C LEU A 158 7.29 -10.80 22.58
N ARG A 159 7.95 -9.65 22.77
CA ARG A 159 8.46 -9.23 24.09
C ARG A 159 7.34 -9.04 25.10
N ARG A 160 6.23 -8.41 24.71
CA ARG A 160 5.05 -8.25 25.59
C ARG A 160 4.42 -9.58 25.98
N ARG A 161 4.52 -10.59 25.12
CA ARG A 161 4.06 -11.97 25.39
C ARG A 161 5.04 -12.79 26.25
N GLY A 162 6.10 -12.19 26.77
CA GLY A 162 7.08 -12.85 27.62
C GLY A 162 8.12 -13.68 26.88
N VAL A 163 8.17 -13.62 25.54
CA VAL A 163 9.23 -14.28 24.76
C VAL A 163 10.57 -13.62 25.08
N SER A 164 11.61 -14.41 25.31
CA SER A 164 12.95 -13.89 25.62
C SER A 164 13.47 -12.96 24.53
N GLU A 165 14.38 -12.06 24.90
CA GLU A 165 14.86 -11.02 23.98
C GLU A 165 15.52 -11.60 22.74
N ALA A 166 16.50 -12.50 22.95
CA ALA A 166 17.20 -13.18 21.86
C ALA A 166 16.23 -13.89 20.91
N ARG A 167 15.28 -14.67 21.44
CA ARG A 167 14.30 -15.39 20.63
C ARG A 167 13.36 -14.43 19.89
N SER A 168 12.99 -13.31 20.50
CA SER A 168 12.15 -12.29 19.84
C SER A 168 12.88 -11.64 18.67
N VAL A 169 14.18 -11.34 18.81
CA VAL A 169 15.02 -10.83 17.71
C VAL A 169 15.12 -11.86 16.60
N THR A 170 15.44 -13.11 16.92
CA THR A 170 15.54 -14.19 15.92
C THR A 170 14.23 -14.37 15.16
N LEU A 171 13.10 -14.44 15.84
CA LEU A 171 11.79 -14.59 15.19
C LEU A 171 11.42 -13.37 14.33
N ALA A 172 11.74 -12.16 14.79
CA ALA A 172 11.51 -10.95 14.00
C ALA A 172 12.37 -10.91 12.74
N LEU A 173 13.65 -11.32 12.82
CA LEU A 173 14.53 -11.42 11.65
C LEU A 173 14.12 -12.54 10.69
N LEU A 174 13.68 -13.69 11.21
CA LEU A 174 13.09 -14.75 10.38
C LEU A 174 11.84 -14.25 9.66
N PHE A 175 10.96 -13.53 10.36
CA PHE A 175 9.81 -12.89 9.72
C PHE A 175 10.24 -11.89 8.64
N ALA A 176 11.26 -11.07 8.90
CA ALA A 176 11.75 -10.07 7.95
C ALA A 176 12.34 -10.69 6.68
N PHE A 177 13.21 -11.69 6.82
CA PHE A 177 14.09 -12.16 5.74
C PHE A 177 13.77 -13.57 5.22
N ALA A 178 12.99 -14.36 5.96
CA ALA A 178 12.58 -15.71 5.56
C ALA A 178 11.08 -15.81 5.21
N THR A 179 10.44 -14.67 4.93
CA THR A 179 9.06 -14.61 4.44
C THR A 179 8.96 -13.66 3.24
N PRO A 180 7.81 -13.60 2.55
CA PRO A 180 7.63 -12.67 1.44
C PRO A 180 7.79 -11.19 1.79
N VAL A 181 7.90 -10.79 3.07
CA VAL A 181 8.11 -9.39 3.48
C VAL A 181 9.33 -8.77 2.80
N LEU A 182 10.46 -9.50 2.74
CA LEU A 182 11.67 -9.03 2.06
C LEU A 182 11.40 -8.64 0.62
N TYR A 183 10.77 -9.54 -0.15
CA TYR A 183 10.44 -9.28 -1.55
C TYR A 183 9.37 -8.19 -1.70
N ARG A 184 8.36 -8.17 -0.83
CA ARG A 184 7.25 -7.21 -0.87
C ARG A 184 7.65 -5.81 -0.44
N ALA A 185 8.78 -5.64 0.26
CA ALA A 185 9.35 -4.34 0.59
C ALA A 185 10.17 -3.71 -0.54
N SER A 186 10.47 -4.47 -1.61
CA SER A 186 11.34 -4.02 -2.73
C SER A 186 10.69 -3.03 -3.70
N HIS A 187 9.38 -2.86 -3.63
CA HIS A 187 8.61 -1.97 -4.50
C HIS A 187 7.34 -1.56 -3.76
N LEU A 188 6.68 -0.50 -4.24
CA LEU A 188 5.39 -0.08 -3.72
C LEU A 188 4.41 -1.25 -3.76
N ASN A 189 4.03 -1.78 -2.59
CA ASN A 189 3.30 -3.04 -2.53
C ASN A 189 2.04 -2.92 -1.68
N HIS A 190 0.92 -2.99 -2.39
CA HIS A 190 -0.41 -2.99 -1.82
C HIS A 190 -0.59 -4.03 -0.70
N ASN A 191 -0.25 -5.31 -0.95
CA ASN A 191 -0.52 -6.38 0.01
C ASN A 191 0.24 -6.19 1.33
N LEU A 192 1.40 -5.55 1.28
CA LEU A 192 2.14 -5.21 2.49
C LEU A 192 1.46 -4.08 3.28
N PHE A 193 0.91 -3.06 2.61
CA PHE A 193 0.07 -2.06 3.28
C PHE A 193 -1.17 -2.69 3.93
N LEU A 194 -1.83 -3.62 3.24
CA LEU A 194 -2.96 -4.37 3.78
C LEU A 194 -2.55 -5.16 5.03
N THR A 195 -1.42 -5.85 4.97
CA THR A 195 -0.87 -6.60 6.11
C THR A 195 -0.63 -5.69 7.31
N MET A 196 0.00 -4.53 7.09
CA MET A 196 0.33 -3.57 8.15
C MET A 196 -0.92 -2.95 8.79
N THR A 197 -1.92 -2.60 7.98
CA THR A 197 -3.15 -1.97 8.46
C THR A 197 -4.02 -2.97 9.21
N VAL A 198 -4.17 -4.20 8.71
CA VAL A 198 -4.87 -5.29 9.41
C VAL A 198 -4.17 -5.65 10.72
N PHE A 199 -2.85 -5.85 10.70
CA PHE A 199 -2.11 -6.19 11.92
C PHE A 199 -2.13 -5.03 12.93
N GLY A 200 -1.94 -3.80 12.47
CA GLY A 200 -2.02 -2.60 13.30
C GLY A 200 -3.41 -2.41 13.92
N SER A 201 -4.47 -2.66 13.16
CA SER A 201 -5.85 -2.63 13.64
C SER A 201 -6.08 -3.66 14.74
N PHE A 202 -5.66 -4.91 14.50
CA PHE A 202 -5.73 -5.97 15.50
C PHE A 202 -4.98 -5.58 16.78
N LEU A 203 -3.72 -5.12 16.68
CA LEU A 203 -2.96 -4.69 17.84
C LEU A 203 -3.60 -3.49 18.56
N ALA A 204 -4.24 -2.59 17.84
CA ALA A 204 -4.96 -1.47 18.43
C ALA A 204 -6.13 -1.97 19.30
N VAL A 205 -6.87 -3.00 18.89
CA VAL A 205 -8.00 -3.54 19.68
C VAL A 205 -7.65 -4.77 20.53
N TRP A 206 -6.41 -5.26 20.48
CA TRP A 206 -6.02 -6.45 21.25
C TRP A 206 -5.98 -6.18 22.76
N ALA A 207 -6.85 -6.86 23.51
CA ALA A 207 -6.86 -6.84 24.96
C ALA A 207 -5.83 -7.86 25.51
N GLN A 208 -4.69 -7.37 26.00
CA GLN A 208 -3.60 -8.24 26.49
C GLN A 208 -3.57 -8.44 28.01
N ASP A 209 -3.98 -7.43 28.79
CA ASP A 209 -3.60 -7.37 30.21
C ASP A 209 -4.77 -7.50 31.19
N ASP A 210 -5.99 -7.16 30.76
CA ASP A 210 -7.18 -7.28 31.60
C ASP A 210 -8.44 -7.33 30.72
N ALA A 211 -8.94 -8.54 30.46
CA ALA A 211 -10.13 -8.74 29.62
C ALA A 211 -11.39 -8.06 30.20
N ALA A 212 -11.38 -7.75 31.50
CA ALA A 212 -12.47 -7.03 32.15
C ALA A 212 -12.44 -5.52 31.84
N ARG A 213 -11.28 -4.96 31.50
CA ARG A 213 -11.14 -3.52 31.23
C ARG A 213 -11.46 -3.21 29.77
N ALA A 214 -12.30 -2.19 29.58
CA ALA A 214 -12.61 -1.67 28.25
C ALA A 214 -11.34 -1.16 27.54
N ILE A 215 -11.24 -1.44 26.25
CA ILE A 215 -10.16 -0.91 25.41
C ILE A 215 -10.30 0.63 25.35
N PRO A 216 -9.21 1.40 25.53
CA PRO A 216 -9.26 2.85 25.46
C PRO A 216 -9.89 3.39 24.17
N LEU A 217 -10.62 4.50 24.26
CA LEU A 217 -11.30 5.15 23.13
C LEU A 217 -10.36 5.35 21.92
N LYS A 218 -9.18 5.93 22.14
CA LYS A 218 -8.18 6.19 21.10
C LYS A 218 -7.76 4.92 20.35
N ARG A 219 -7.63 3.81 21.07
CA ARG A 219 -7.25 2.51 20.51
C ARG A 219 -8.36 1.92 19.65
N ARG A 220 -9.63 2.08 20.06
CA ARG A 220 -10.79 1.69 19.24
C ARG A 220 -10.90 2.52 17.97
N LEU A 221 -10.76 3.85 18.07
CA LEU A 221 -10.75 4.75 16.91
C LEU A 221 -9.62 4.39 15.94
N LEU A 222 -8.39 4.21 16.43
CA LEU A 222 -7.25 3.81 15.60
C LEU A 222 -7.46 2.44 14.96
N GLY A 223 -7.99 1.47 15.72
CA GLY A 223 -8.33 0.15 15.19
C GLY A 223 -9.33 0.22 14.06
N GLY A 224 -10.39 1.01 14.24
CA GLY A 224 -11.39 1.31 13.22
C GLY A 224 -10.78 1.94 11.98
N PHE A 225 -9.97 2.99 12.16
CA PHE A 225 -9.30 3.69 11.07
C PHE A 225 -8.41 2.76 10.26
N LEU A 226 -7.58 1.94 10.91
CA LEU A 226 -6.71 1.00 10.21
C LEU A 226 -7.48 -0.12 9.51
N ALA A 227 -8.58 -0.61 10.10
CA ALA A 227 -9.44 -1.59 9.44
C ALA A 227 -10.19 -1.00 8.24
N GLY A 228 -10.72 0.22 8.36
CA GLY A 228 -11.32 0.93 7.24
C GLY A 228 -10.29 1.24 6.15
N TRP A 229 -9.05 1.57 6.52
CA TRP A 229 -7.96 1.75 5.57
C TRP A 229 -7.62 0.45 4.82
N SER A 230 -7.72 -0.71 5.48
CA SER A 230 -7.56 -2.00 4.78
C SER A 230 -8.61 -2.21 3.69
N LEU A 231 -9.83 -1.72 3.89
CA LEU A 231 -10.89 -1.74 2.87
C LEU A 231 -10.64 -0.72 1.75
N ALA A 232 -10.14 0.47 2.10
CA ALA A 232 -9.76 1.51 1.13
C ALA A 232 -8.52 1.15 0.30
N LEU A 233 -7.72 0.21 0.78
CA LEU A 233 -6.67 -0.43 0.00
C LEU A 233 -7.29 -1.48 -0.93
N ASP A 234 -7.97 -2.49 -0.39
CA ASP A 234 -8.55 -3.59 -1.16
C ASP A 234 -9.96 -3.93 -0.67
N TYR A 235 -10.86 -4.32 -1.59
CA TYR A 235 -12.19 -4.83 -1.21
C TYR A 235 -12.10 -6.09 -0.35
N ALA A 236 -11.07 -6.90 -0.53
CA ALA A 236 -10.76 -8.02 0.35
C ALA A 236 -10.56 -7.60 1.82
N GLY A 237 -10.21 -6.33 2.07
CA GLY A 237 -10.11 -5.70 3.39
C GLY A 237 -11.42 -5.70 4.18
N VAL A 238 -12.57 -5.92 3.54
CA VAL A 238 -13.85 -6.10 4.27
C VAL A 238 -13.79 -7.31 5.21
N VAL A 239 -13.09 -8.38 4.81
CA VAL A 239 -12.97 -9.61 5.59
C VAL A 239 -12.23 -9.36 6.92
N PRO A 240 -10.97 -8.85 6.93
CA PRO A 240 -10.30 -8.55 8.18
C PRO A 240 -11.01 -7.45 8.97
N LEU A 241 -11.64 -6.46 8.34
CA LEU A 241 -12.45 -5.45 9.05
C LEU A 241 -13.56 -6.11 9.88
N LEU A 242 -14.36 -6.99 9.25
CA LEU A 242 -15.44 -7.70 9.93
C LEU A 242 -14.92 -8.65 11.01
N LEU A 243 -13.81 -9.36 10.76
CA LEU A 243 -13.20 -10.26 11.74
C LEU A 243 -12.69 -9.50 12.98
N ILE A 244 -12.02 -8.36 12.79
CA ILE A 244 -11.49 -7.54 13.88
C ILE A 244 -12.64 -6.90 14.67
N TYR A 245 -13.68 -6.41 13.98
CA TYR A 245 -14.88 -5.89 14.63
C TYR A 245 -15.60 -6.98 15.44
N GLY A 246 -15.76 -8.17 14.86
CA GLY A 246 -16.31 -9.35 15.54
C GLY A 246 -15.49 -9.75 16.76
N TYR A 247 -14.16 -9.74 16.67
CA TYR A 247 -13.27 -9.96 17.81
C TYR A 247 -13.49 -8.93 18.94
N LEU A 248 -13.59 -7.64 18.59
CA LEU A 248 -13.85 -6.57 19.56
C LEU A 248 -15.18 -6.78 20.29
N ILE A 249 -16.26 -7.08 19.57
CA ILE A 249 -17.57 -7.34 20.18
C ILE A 249 -17.54 -8.62 21.01
N ALA A 250 -17.05 -9.73 20.43
CA ALA A 250 -17.11 -11.03 21.08
C ALA A 250 -16.27 -11.07 22.37
N SER A 251 -15.10 -10.43 22.36
CA SER A 251 -14.26 -10.30 23.56
C SER A 251 -14.96 -9.49 24.65
N ARG A 252 -15.61 -8.38 24.29
CA ARG A 252 -16.29 -7.52 25.26
C ARG A 252 -17.63 -8.07 25.75
N TRP A 253 -18.37 -8.77 24.89
CA TRP A 253 -19.63 -9.41 25.25
C TRP A 253 -19.44 -10.38 26.42
N ARG A 254 -18.36 -11.17 26.37
CA ARG A 254 -18.03 -12.15 27.42
C ARG A 254 -17.75 -11.52 28.78
N THR A 255 -17.32 -10.25 28.83
CA THR A 255 -16.90 -9.60 30.09
C THR A 255 -17.83 -8.52 30.59
N ALA A 256 -18.66 -7.90 29.73
CA ALA A 256 -19.54 -6.80 30.11
C ALA A 256 -20.97 -6.85 29.53
N GLY A 257 -21.33 -7.94 28.85
CA GLY A 257 -22.64 -8.13 28.23
C GLY A 257 -22.80 -7.44 26.87
N GLY A 258 -23.85 -7.82 26.13
CA GLY A 258 -24.05 -7.40 24.74
C GLY A 258 -24.28 -5.89 24.55
N LYS A 259 -25.12 -5.27 25.40
CA LYS A 259 -25.40 -3.82 25.31
C LYS A 259 -24.13 -2.98 25.45
N THR A 260 -23.29 -3.31 26.44
CA THR A 260 -22.03 -2.64 26.68
C THR A 260 -21.05 -2.87 25.53
N ALA A 261 -20.95 -4.10 25.02
CA ALA A 261 -20.10 -4.43 23.89
C ALA A 261 -20.45 -3.62 22.63
N ILE A 262 -21.75 -3.49 22.33
CA ILE A 262 -22.22 -2.71 21.18
C ILE A 262 -21.89 -1.22 21.35
N LEU A 263 -22.25 -0.62 22.49
CA LEU A 263 -21.97 0.80 22.76
C LEU A 263 -20.47 1.11 22.74
N GLU A 264 -19.66 0.23 23.33
CA GLU A 264 -18.21 0.37 23.30
C GLU A 264 -17.61 0.10 21.91
N SER A 265 -18.32 -0.52 20.97
CA SER A 265 -17.84 -0.72 19.60
C SER A 265 -18.01 0.52 18.70
N ILE A 266 -18.89 1.46 19.06
CA ILE A 266 -19.19 2.66 18.25
C ILE A 266 -17.93 3.43 17.82
N PRO A 267 -16.93 3.68 18.70
CA PRO A 267 -15.73 4.38 18.28
C PRO A 267 -14.90 3.64 17.23
N PHE A 268 -14.96 2.31 17.18
CA PHE A 268 -14.33 1.56 16.08
C PHE A 268 -15.04 1.84 14.76
N ILE A 269 -16.38 1.83 14.75
CA ILE A 269 -17.16 2.17 13.56
C ILE A 269 -16.83 3.59 13.11
N LEU A 270 -16.88 4.57 14.02
CA LEU A 270 -16.54 5.96 13.71
C LEU A 270 -15.11 6.12 13.19
N GLY A 271 -14.16 5.33 13.72
CA GLY A 271 -12.79 5.29 13.22
C GLY A 271 -12.70 4.79 11.78
N ALA A 272 -13.52 3.82 11.39
CA ALA A 272 -13.53 3.25 10.04
C ALA A 272 -14.20 4.16 9.00
N VAL A 273 -15.04 5.12 9.41
CA VAL A 273 -15.77 5.99 8.48
C VAL A 273 -14.84 6.81 7.57
N PRO A 274 -13.81 7.54 8.04
CA PRO A 274 -12.98 8.37 7.16
C PRO A 274 -12.32 7.63 5.98
N PRO A 275 -11.61 6.50 6.16
CA PRO A 275 -11.02 5.79 5.02
C PRO A 275 -12.06 5.16 4.09
N VAL A 276 -13.19 4.68 4.61
CA VAL A 276 -14.27 4.14 3.78
C VAL A 276 -14.94 5.26 2.98
N ALA A 277 -15.16 6.42 3.59
CA ALA A 277 -15.65 7.61 2.91
C ALA A 277 -14.66 8.09 1.84
N PHE A 278 -13.35 8.03 2.11
CA PHE A 278 -12.32 8.31 1.12
C PHE A 278 -12.42 7.35 -0.08
N LEU A 279 -12.54 6.04 0.17
CA LEU A 279 -12.78 5.06 -0.89
C LEU A 279 -14.00 5.43 -1.73
N CYS A 280 -15.17 5.58 -1.11
CA CYS A 280 -16.40 5.90 -1.83
C CYS A 280 -16.31 7.22 -2.60
N TRP A 281 -15.67 8.23 -2.01
CA TRP A 281 -15.46 9.52 -2.66
C TRP A 281 -14.56 9.38 -3.89
N THR A 282 -13.45 8.65 -3.80
CA THR A 282 -12.56 8.44 -4.94
C THR A 282 -13.22 7.63 -6.05
N GLN A 283 -13.98 6.57 -5.74
CA GLN A 283 -14.74 5.82 -6.75
C GLN A 283 -15.77 6.72 -7.44
N TRP A 284 -16.53 7.50 -6.67
CA TRP A 284 -17.51 8.43 -7.24
C TRP A 284 -16.85 9.51 -8.11
N TRP A 285 -15.71 10.06 -7.68
CA TRP A 285 -15.01 11.09 -8.43
C TRP A 285 -14.40 10.56 -9.73
N MET A 286 -13.86 9.34 -9.72
CA MET A 286 -13.22 8.72 -10.91
C MET A 286 -14.23 8.07 -11.87
N TYR A 287 -15.34 7.53 -11.36
CA TYR A 287 -16.23 6.64 -12.13
C TYR A 287 -17.71 7.01 -12.10
N GLY A 288 -18.07 8.05 -11.34
CA GLY A 288 -19.48 8.44 -11.14
C GLY A 288 -20.27 7.53 -10.20
N ASP A 289 -19.69 6.44 -9.67
CA ASP A 289 -20.33 5.50 -8.75
C ASP A 289 -19.46 5.26 -7.49
N PRO A 290 -20.00 5.45 -6.26
CA PRO A 290 -19.22 5.30 -5.02
C PRO A 290 -18.96 3.85 -4.57
N PHE A 291 -19.59 2.85 -5.20
CA PHE A 291 -19.56 1.45 -4.76
C PHE A 291 -18.97 0.51 -5.80
N LEU A 292 -19.07 0.85 -7.08
CA LEU A 292 -18.49 0.05 -8.14
C LEU A 292 -16.97 0.28 -8.22
N PRO A 293 -16.17 -0.79 -8.23
CA PRO A 293 -14.73 -0.69 -8.33
C PRO A 293 -14.31 -0.23 -9.73
N GLY A 294 -13.14 0.40 -9.87
CA GLY A 294 -12.55 0.72 -11.18
C GLY A 294 -12.51 -0.47 -12.15
N GLN A 295 -12.24 -1.69 -11.65
CA GLN A 295 -12.29 -2.91 -12.46
C GLN A 295 -13.67 -3.23 -13.07
N PHE A 296 -14.77 -2.73 -12.50
CA PHE A 296 -16.09 -2.84 -13.10
C PHE A 296 -16.19 -2.06 -14.41
N HIS A 297 -15.56 -0.89 -14.45
CA HIS A 297 -15.58 0.03 -15.60
C HIS A 297 -14.50 -0.28 -16.64
N MET A 298 -13.51 -1.11 -16.30
CA MET A 298 -12.47 -1.54 -17.23
C MET A 298 -13.04 -2.37 -18.39
N PRO A 299 -12.52 -2.17 -19.62
CA PRO A 299 -12.76 -3.09 -20.73
C PRO A 299 -12.34 -4.51 -20.36
N ASP A 300 -13.00 -5.51 -20.95
CA ASP A 300 -12.66 -6.92 -20.73
C ASP A 300 -11.23 -7.21 -21.19
N GLN A 301 -10.30 -7.31 -20.24
CA GLN A 301 -8.88 -7.57 -20.53
C GLN A 301 -8.55 -9.06 -20.70
N ASN A 302 -9.32 -9.94 -20.06
CA ASN A 302 -9.19 -11.39 -20.17
C ASN A 302 -10.48 -12.09 -19.69
N ILE A 303 -10.56 -13.40 -19.95
CA ILE A 303 -11.70 -14.25 -19.58
C ILE A 303 -11.98 -14.32 -18.06
N TYR A 304 -11.02 -13.93 -17.22
CA TYR A 304 -11.17 -13.94 -15.76
C TYR A 304 -11.69 -12.61 -15.21
N VAL A 305 -11.80 -11.56 -16.03
CA VAL A 305 -12.32 -10.25 -15.60
C VAL A 305 -13.76 -10.37 -15.07
N GLY A 306 -14.58 -11.21 -15.69
CA GLY A 306 -15.94 -11.51 -15.22
C GLY A 306 -16.00 -12.32 -13.91
N ARG A 307 -14.90 -12.97 -13.50
CA ARG A 307 -14.83 -13.83 -12.29
C ARG A 307 -13.98 -13.16 -11.20
N GLY A 308 -14.64 -12.34 -10.38
CA GLY A 308 -14.06 -11.77 -9.17
C GLY A 308 -13.24 -10.49 -9.34
N MET A 309 -12.83 -10.10 -10.56
CA MET A 309 -12.19 -8.80 -10.77
C MET A 309 -13.19 -7.64 -10.71
N ARG A 310 -14.44 -7.82 -11.16
CA ARG A 310 -15.52 -6.80 -11.06
C ARG A 310 -16.18 -6.70 -9.68
N GLY A 311 -15.52 -7.19 -8.62
CA GLY A 311 -16.04 -7.21 -7.26
C GLY A 311 -16.65 -8.54 -6.84
N PHE A 312 -17.57 -8.50 -5.87
CA PHE A 312 -18.17 -9.71 -5.30
C PHE A 312 -19.22 -10.32 -6.26
N GLY A 313 -18.91 -11.51 -6.80
CA GLY A 313 -19.85 -12.36 -7.51
C GLY A 313 -20.32 -13.53 -6.65
N MET A 314 -21.47 -14.11 -6.99
CA MET A 314 -21.88 -15.41 -6.43
C MET A 314 -20.95 -16.51 -6.97
N PRO A 315 -20.77 -17.64 -6.26
CA PRO A 315 -20.02 -18.77 -6.79
C PRO A 315 -20.69 -19.28 -8.08
N ASP A 316 -19.90 -19.48 -9.13
CA ASP A 316 -20.35 -20.19 -10.32
C ASP A 316 -20.62 -21.66 -9.94
N LEU A 317 -21.84 -22.14 -10.15
CA LEU A 317 -22.24 -23.55 -10.01
C LEU A 317 -21.83 -24.37 -11.25
#